data_AF-A0A2W4W0M1-F1
#
_entry.id   AF-A0A2W4W0M1-F1
#
_cell.length_a   1.000
_cell.length_b   1.000
_cell.length_c   1.000
_cell.angle_alpha   90.00
_cell.angle_beta   90.00
_cell.angle_gamma   90.00
#
_symmetry.space_group_name_H-M   'P 1'
#
loop_
_entity.id
_entity.type
_entity.pdbx_description
1 polymer ?
#
loop_
_entity_poly.entity_id
_entity_poly.type
_entity_poly.pdbx_seq_one_letter_code
_entity_poly.pdbx_strand_id
1 'polypeptide(L)'
;MFDGREQMGIRVLDIDLQKLTDTRVAGDTSDFWISDVACDPEIRDCDVFTEGIIYAFREDAVREDEIVRPKTSAASSDCLTVKTVTSDACRMDLSIAAPKDPPLTAAGISLKPVDFYADPDRRPSGFRLRNGVDMSRSKARKVGMTFVTDNSVYVLGNFNLHSTEGTVASIIEEFKPKIGGIDWTFNNFYRDRVADPANANGIDIRFSQQDDDTWRPVEILADSFNILSAGFLDGAVEDTFTRARPIVTAGIPITSVSTSTSYMNQSRPNDAQTTIVRENGANTPVWINRNGTAFVGTAPIYTAVAPDDWTGLRDTNDERLFNVRLIEDPTVAYVNAVVIAGIVPNRPQQSYGGLHNFPRLNEMWSSGSDTNQNLQIAGAFFQLNFSTAATGPFEQDAWEPSQSPGSKENIGYYRAPNRRWGYDPGLLYYPPAAAARRFVSVGTPRSEYFRELPSDDPYITNLRCAVVVDGGDPVYDDSIRGTCPPPA
;
A
#
# COMPACT_ATOMS: atom_id res chain seq x y z
N MET A 1 -10.70 -0.68 -7.57
CA MET A 1 -9.83 0.11 -8.48
C MET A 1 -9.00 -0.82 -9.33
N PHE A 2 -8.41 -0.34 -10.41
CA PHE A 2 -7.39 -1.06 -11.15
C PHE A 2 -6.01 -0.46 -10.86
N ASP A 3 -5.03 -1.32 -10.58
CA ASP A 3 -3.65 -0.93 -10.36
C ASP A 3 -2.85 -1.27 -11.62
N GLY A 4 -2.41 -0.22 -12.32
CA GLY A 4 -1.68 -0.38 -13.57
C GLY A 4 -0.24 -0.85 -13.38
N ARG A 5 0.30 -0.77 -12.16
CA ARG A 5 1.61 -1.37 -11.84
C ARG A 5 1.47 -2.88 -11.78
N GLU A 6 0.49 -3.36 -11.02
CA GLU A 6 0.23 -4.78 -10.84
C GLU A 6 -0.46 -5.41 -12.05
N GLN A 7 -1.06 -4.59 -12.92
CA GLN A 7 -1.96 -5.01 -14.00
C GLN A 7 -3.14 -5.86 -13.50
N MET A 8 -3.65 -5.52 -12.31
CA MET A 8 -4.72 -6.28 -11.64
C MET A 8 -5.79 -5.37 -11.05
N GLY A 9 -7.02 -5.88 -11.01
CA GLY A 9 -8.11 -5.27 -10.25
C GLY A 9 -7.87 -5.46 -8.76
N ILE A 10 -7.82 -4.37 -8.00
CA ILE A 10 -7.64 -4.36 -6.55
C ILE A 10 -8.96 -4.06 -5.85
N ARG A 11 -9.27 -4.89 -4.85
CA ARG A 11 -10.38 -4.67 -3.93
C ARG A 11 -9.91 -3.87 -2.73
N VAL A 12 -10.39 -2.65 -2.64
CA VAL A 12 -9.99 -1.73 -1.57
C VAL A 12 -11.17 -1.48 -0.65
N LEU A 13 -10.95 -1.61 0.66
CA LEU A 13 -11.90 -1.21 1.68
C LEU A 13 -11.65 0.24 2.08
N ASP A 14 -12.67 1.09 1.97
CA ASP A 14 -12.60 2.47 2.42
C ASP A 14 -12.69 2.56 3.95
N ILE A 15 -11.68 3.20 4.55
CA ILE A 15 -11.67 3.58 5.96
C ILE A 15 -11.80 5.10 6.02
N ASP A 16 -12.96 5.54 6.51
CA ASP A 16 -13.28 6.94 6.68
C ASP A 16 -12.74 7.45 8.02
N LEU A 17 -11.56 8.08 7.98
CA LEU A 17 -10.85 8.48 9.20
C LEU A 17 -11.60 9.54 9.99
N GLN A 18 -12.19 10.53 9.32
CA GLN A 18 -13.02 11.53 9.98
C GLN A 18 -14.19 10.89 10.74
N LYS A 19 -14.85 9.90 10.13
CA LYS A 19 -15.92 9.19 10.84
C LYS A 19 -15.39 8.45 12.07
N LEU A 20 -14.22 7.83 11.99
CA LEU A 20 -13.61 7.13 13.11
C LEU A 20 -13.16 8.08 14.23
N THR A 21 -12.70 9.29 13.91
CA THR A 21 -12.35 10.29 14.93
C THR A 21 -13.58 10.98 15.52
N ASP A 22 -14.65 11.16 14.76
CA ASP A 22 -15.80 11.95 15.18
C ASP A 22 -16.92 11.11 15.82
N THR A 23 -16.94 9.81 15.54
CA THR A 23 -18.00 8.91 16.02
C THR A 23 -17.63 8.27 17.36
N ARG A 24 -18.57 8.33 18.29
CA ARG A 24 -18.45 7.71 19.62
C ARG A 24 -18.96 6.27 19.62
N VAL A 25 -18.44 5.46 20.54
CA VAL A 25 -18.97 4.12 20.80
C VAL A 25 -20.33 4.26 21.50
N ALA A 26 -21.30 3.43 21.10
CA ALA A 26 -22.66 3.54 21.62
C ALA A 26 -22.70 3.29 23.14
N GLY A 27 -23.23 4.25 23.89
CA GLY A 27 -23.36 4.16 25.36
C GLY A 27 -22.24 4.83 26.14
N ASP A 28 -21.21 5.37 25.47
CA ASP A 28 -20.12 6.10 26.12
C ASP A 28 -19.94 7.51 25.50
N THR A 29 -19.91 8.53 26.34
CA THR A 29 -19.74 9.95 25.94
C THR A 29 -18.29 10.42 25.97
N SER A 30 -17.34 9.53 26.18
CA SER A 30 -15.90 9.74 26.23
C SER A 30 -15.14 8.85 25.25
N ASP A 31 -15.70 7.71 24.85
CA ASP A 31 -15.04 6.75 23.98
C ASP A 31 -15.34 6.98 22.49
N PHE A 32 -14.28 7.06 21.68
CA PHE A 32 -14.30 7.25 20.23
C PHE A 32 -13.67 6.05 19.56
N TRP A 33 -14.06 5.74 18.31
CA TRP A 33 -13.47 4.60 17.59
C TRP A 33 -11.95 4.68 17.47
N ILE A 34 -11.44 5.91 17.36
CA ILE A 34 -10.03 6.20 17.54
C ILE A 34 -9.90 7.03 18.81
N SER A 35 -9.13 6.54 19.78
CA SER A 35 -8.98 7.20 21.08
C SER A 35 -8.58 8.68 20.95
N ASP A 36 -9.22 9.49 21.79
CA ASP A 36 -8.97 10.92 21.95
C ASP A 36 -8.04 11.23 23.12
N VAL A 37 -7.85 10.29 24.04
CA VAL A 37 -7.22 10.51 25.35
C VAL A 37 -5.73 10.19 25.26
N ALA A 38 -4.90 11.02 25.89
CA ALA A 38 -3.46 10.84 26.02
C ALA A 38 -3.04 10.33 27.41
N CYS A 39 -4.01 10.04 28.27
CA CYS A 39 -3.81 9.68 29.67
C CYS A 39 -4.74 8.53 30.05
N ASP A 40 -4.30 7.70 30.99
CA ASP A 40 -5.16 6.71 31.62
C ASP A 40 -6.27 7.42 32.44
N PRO A 41 -7.56 7.18 32.18
CA PRO A 41 -8.65 7.85 32.88
C PRO A 41 -8.81 7.43 34.35
N GLU A 42 -8.31 6.26 34.74
CA GLU A 42 -8.37 5.74 36.12
C GLU A 42 -7.23 6.26 36.99
N ILE A 43 -6.00 6.26 36.47
CA ILE A 43 -4.81 6.68 37.25
C ILE A 43 -4.34 8.11 36.95
N ARG A 44 -4.92 8.76 35.93
CA ARG A 44 -4.51 10.10 35.43
C ARG A 44 -3.03 10.19 35.07
N ASP A 45 -2.43 9.05 34.72
CA ASP A 45 -1.07 9.00 34.24
C ASP A 45 -1.07 9.41 32.76
N CYS A 46 -0.50 10.57 32.49
CA CYS A 46 -0.37 11.15 31.15
C CYS A 46 0.95 10.78 30.47
N ASP A 47 1.75 9.90 31.07
CA ASP A 47 2.94 9.32 30.45
C ASP A 47 2.61 8.10 29.57
N VAL A 48 1.37 7.57 29.67
CA VAL A 48 0.85 6.51 28.79
C VAL A 48 0.04 7.15 27.66
N PHE A 49 0.74 7.65 26.64
CA PHE A 49 0.10 8.14 25.42
C PHE A 49 -0.63 6.99 24.72
N THR A 50 -1.93 6.86 24.98
CA THR A 50 -2.84 5.97 24.27
C THR A 50 -3.11 6.54 22.89
N GLU A 51 -2.30 6.16 21.91
CA GLU A 51 -2.62 6.39 20.51
C GLU A 51 -3.64 5.37 19.99
N GLY A 52 -4.37 5.73 18.93
CA GLY A 52 -5.26 4.78 18.28
C GLY A 52 -4.46 3.80 17.44
N ILE A 53 -4.47 2.51 17.78
CA ILE A 53 -3.85 1.47 16.96
C ILE A 53 -4.96 0.73 16.21
N ILE A 54 -4.84 0.67 14.89
CA ILE A 54 -5.77 -0.05 14.02
C ILE A 54 -5.01 -1.21 13.38
N TYR A 55 -5.43 -2.43 13.70
CA TYR A 55 -5.00 -3.63 12.99
C TYR A 55 -6.03 -3.98 11.92
N ALA A 56 -5.60 -4.06 10.68
CA ALA A 56 -6.45 -4.31 9.54
C ALA A 56 -5.85 -5.43 8.69
N PHE A 57 -6.64 -6.48 8.44
CA PHE A 57 -6.26 -7.62 7.62
C PHE A 57 -7.42 -7.99 6.70
N ARG A 58 -7.08 -8.51 5.51
CA ARG A 58 -8.04 -9.06 4.55
C ARG A 58 -7.70 -10.52 4.30
N GLU A 59 -8.51 -11.42 4.85
CA GLU A 59 -8.38 -12.86 4.68
C GLU A 59 -8.63 -13.36 3.25
N ASP A 60 -9.30 -12.56 2.42
CA ASP A 60 -9.54 -12.85 1.01
C ASP A 60 -8.43 -12.34 0.08
N ALA A 61 -7.43 -11.63 0.64
CA ALA A 61 -6.20 -11.30 -0.05
C ALA A 61 -5.37 -12.56 -0.24
N VAL A 62 -4.72 -12.68 -1.40
CA VAL A 62 -3.78 -13.77 -1.69
C VAL A 62 -2.49 -13.14 -2.17
N ARG A 63 -1.44 -13.27 -1.37
CA ARG A 63 -0.11 -12.73 -1.64
C ARG A 63 0.68 -13.66 -2.56
N GLU A 64 1.75 -13.13 -3.15
CA GLU A 64 2.56 -13.89 -4.10
C GLU A 64 3.28 -15.08 -3.45
N ASP A 65 3.70 -14.93 -2.20
CA ASP A 65 4.38 -15.97 -1.42
C ASP A 65 3.43 -17.06 -0.91
N GLU A 66 2.12 -16.80 -0.88
CA GLU A 66 1.08 -17.75 -0.44
C GLU A 66 0.64 -18.71 -1.56
N ILE A 67 0.90 -18.36 -2.82
CA ILE A 67 0.54 -19.20 -3.97
C ILE A 67 1.63 -20.23 -4.17
N VAL A 68 1.30 -21.51 -4.00
CA VAL A 68 2.24 -22.61 -4.20
C VAL A 68 1.64 -23.67 -5.13
N ARG A 69 2.32 -23.92 -6.24
CA ARG A 69 2.04 -24.88 -7.31
C ARG A 69 3.24 -25.83 -7.42
N PRO A 70 3.13 -26.96 -8.15
CA PRO A 70 4.24 -27.89 -8.32
C PRO A 70 5.50 -27.19 -8.83
N LYS A 71 6.66 -27.49 -8.25
CA LYS A 71 7.90 -26.83 -8.63
C LYS A 71 8.33 -27.15 -10.07
N THR A 72 9.10 -26.26 -10.68
CA THR A 72 9.89 -26.56 -11.88
C THR A 72 10.88 -27.70 -11.60
N SER A 73 11.47 -28.28 -12.65
CA SER A 73 12.44 -29.38 -12.51
C SER A 73 13.77 -28.97 -11.86
N ALA A 74 13.99 -27.68 -11.59
CA ALA A 74 15.20 -27.18 -10.94
C ALA A 74 15.29 -27.58 -9.46
N ALA A 75 16.52 -27.77 -8.97
CA ALA A 75 16.75 -27.88 -7.53
C ALA A 75 16.74 -26.48 -6.89
N SER A 76 16.40 -26.40 -5.60
CA SER A 76 16.41 -25.13 -4.87
C SER A 76 17.79 -24.46 -4.87
N SER A 77 18.86 -25.26 -4.85
CA SER A 77 20.26 -24.81 -4.94
C SER A 77 20.56 -24.06 -6.24
N ASP A 78 19.83 -24.37 -7.30
CA ASP A 78 20.09 -23.82 -8.63
C ASP A 78 19.50 -22.41 -8.76
N CYS A 79 18.54 -22.02 -7.91
CA CYS A 79 17.81 -20.75 -8.02
C CYS A 79 18.21 -19.67 -6.99
N LEU A 80 19.42 -19.76 -6.40
CA LEU A 80 19.84 -18.89 -5.29
C LEU A 80 20.62 -17.63 -5.70
N THR A 81 20.89 -17.41 -6.99
CA THR A 81 21.60 -16.22 -7.46
C THR A 81 20.72 -15.41 -8.39
N VAL A 82 20.94 -14.09 -8.49
CA VAL A 82 20.22 -13.22 -9.44
C VAL A 82 20.31 -13.77 -10.87
N LYS A 83 21.46 -14.31 -11.29
CA LYS A 83 21.63 -14.87 -12.63
C LYS A 83 20.80 -16.14 -12.85
N THR A 84 20.60 -16.94 -11.81
CA THR A 84 19.97 -18.26 -11.95
C THR A 84 18.49 -18.24 -11.62
N VAL A 85 18.05 -17.43 -10.65
CA VAL A 85 16.61 -17.16 -10.39
C VAL A 85 15.93 -16.57 -11.62
N THR A 86 16.69 -15.91 -12.49
CA THR A 86 16.20 -15.31 -13.74
C THR A 86 16.37 -16.20 -14.96
N SER A 87 16.79 -17.46 -14.79
CA SER A 87 16.80 -18.46 -15.86
C SER A 87 15.43 -19.11 -16.03
N ASP A 88 15.10 -19.58 -17.23
CA ASP A 88 13.84 -20.28 -17.55
C ASP A 88 13.55 -21.48 -16.63
N ALA A 89 14.60 -22.09 -16.05
CA ALA A 89 14.46 -23.21 -15.13
C ALA A 89 13.95 -22.81 -13.73
N CYS A 90 14.08 -21.54 -13.36
CA CYS A 90 13.75 -21.00 -12.04
C CYS A 90 12.64 -19.96 -12.05
N ARG A 91 12.09 -19.64 -13.23
CA ARG A 91 10.92 -18.76 -13.38
C ARG A 91 9.63 -19.53 -13.16
N MET A 92 8.60 -18.80 -12.78
CA MET A 92 7.21 -19.26 -12.79
C MET A 92 6.76 -19.58 -14.22
N ASP A 93 6.12 -20.73 -14.39
CA ASP A 93 5.48 -21.17 -15.63
C ASP A 93 3.97 -21.11 -15.42
N LEU A 94 3.30 -20.23 -16.16
CA LEU A 94 1.86 -20.00 -16.05
C LEU A 94 1.06 -20.76 -17.12
N SER A 95 1.65 -21.78 -17.75
CA SER A 95 0.95 -22.59 -18.76
C SER A 95 -0.32 -23.21 -18.17
N ILE A 96 -1.46 -22.94 -18.82
CA ILE A 96 -2.81 -23.33 -18.35
C ILE A 96 -2.90 -24.84 -18.05
N ALA A 97 -2.16 -25.67 -18.79
CA ALA A 97 -2.20 -27.12 -18.64
C ALA A 97 -1.42 -27.65 -17.43
N ALA A 98 -0.35 -26.98 -17.01
CA ALA A 98 0.55 -27.45 -15.96
C ALA A 98 1.38 -26.30 -15.38
N PRO A 99 0.76 -25.36 -14.63
CA PRO A 99 1.48 -24.23 -14.08
C PRO A 99 2.50 -24.72 -13.03
N LYS A 100 3.67 -24.12 -13.02
CA LYS A 100 4.78 -24.47 -12.11
C LYS A 100 5.40 -23.25 -11.47
N ASP A 101 5.95 -23.47 -10.29
CA ASP A 101 6.58 -22.43 -9.51
C ASP A 101 8.08 -22.63 -9.36
N PRO A 102 8.85 -21.55 -9.09
CA PRO A 102 10.22 -21.68 -8.65
C PRO A 102 10.31 -22.63 -7.44
N PRO A 103 11.37 -23.45 -7.32
CA PRO A 103 11.54 -24.29 -6.14
C PRO A 103 11.68 -23.42 -4.88
N LEU A 104 11.00 -23.81 -3.81
CA LEU A 104 11.19 -23.19 -2.49
C LEU A 104 12.65 -23.34 -2.04
N THR A 105 13.15 -22.34 -1.31
CA THR A 105 14.47 -22.45 -0.67
C THR A 105 14.48 -23.56 0.38
N ALA A 106 15.66 -23.94 0.88
CA ALA A 106 15.76 -24.92 1.98
C ALA A 106 15.00 -24.50 3.25
N ALA A 107 14.75 -23.20 3.43
CA ALA A 107 13.97 -22.63 4.53
C ALA A 107 12.46 -22.53 4.22
N GLY A 108 11.99 -23.04 3.07
CA GLY A 108 10.58 -22.95 2.67
C GLY A 108 10.15 -21.59 2.13
N ILE A 109 11.10 -20.67 1.86
CA ILE A 109 10.80 -19.33 1.35
C ILE A 109 10.54 -19.39 -0.16
N SER A 110 9.44 -18.76 -0.60
CA SER A 110 9.09 -18.57 -2.01
C SER A 110 9.98 -17.53 -2.68
N LEU A 111 10.45 -17.84 -3.90
CA LEU A 111 11.24 -16.92 -4.73
C LEU A 111 10.37 -16.11 -5.71
N LYS A 112 9.06 -16.36 -5.75
CA LYS A 112 8.15 -15.67 -6.67
C LYS A 112 8.13 -14.14 -6.54
N PRO A 113 8.18 -13.53 -5.34
CA PRO A 113 8.13 -12.07 -5.24
C PRO A 113 9.22 -11.37 -6.06
N VAL A 114 10.36 -12.04 -6.25
CA VAL A 114 11.52 -11.52 -7.01
C VAL A 114 11.58 -12.02 -8.46
N ASP A 115 10.59 -12.79 -8.93
CA ASP A 115 10.43 -13.20 -10.32
C ASP A 115 10.06 -11.99 -11.19
N PHE A 116 10.19 -12.06 -12.52
CA PHE A 116 9.79 -11.01 -13.46
C PHE A 116 8.29 -10.90 -13.68
N TYR A 117 7.55 -11.94 -13.32
CA TYR A 117 6.11 -12.02 -13.53
C TYR A 117 5.46 -11.95 -12.17
N ALA A 118 4.62 -10.95 -11.97
CA ALA A 118 3.79 -10.95 -10.79
C ALA A 118 2.70 -12.02 -10.99
N ASP A 119 2.53 -12.94 -10.03
CA ASP A 119 1.61 -14.07 -10.21
C ASP A 119 0.17 -13.59 -10.48
N PRO A 120 -0.46 -13.98 -11.60
CA PRO A 120 -1.81 -13.55 -11.95
C PRO A 120 -2.88 -14.17 -11.04
N ASP A 121 -2.55 -15.24 -10.31
CA ASP A 121 -3.47 -15.87 -9.35
C ASP A 121 -3.58 -15.08 -8.03
N ARG A 122 -2.77 -14.01 -7.86
CA ARG A 122 -2.86 -13.11 -6.70
C ARG A 122 -4.24 -12.50 -6.59
N ARG A 123 -4.61 -12.14 -5.36
CA ARG A 123 -5.82 -11.37 -5.08
C ARG A 123 -5.42 -10.12 -4.34
N PRO A 124 -4.88 -9.11 -5.05
CA PRO A 124 -4.45 -7.89 -4.42
C PRO A 124 -5.66 -7.22 -3.77
N SER A 125 -5.53 -6.97 -2.47
CA SER A 125 -6.49 -6.24 -1.66
C SER A 125 -5.76 -5.18 -0.87
N GLY A 126 -6.51 -4.19 -0.39
CA GLY A 126 -5.94 -3.13 0.40
C GLY A 126 -6.97 -2.32 1.15
N PHE A 127 -6.48 -1.29 1.82
CA PHE A 127 -7.27 -0.34 2.58
C PHE A 127 -7.03 1.06 2.05
N ARG A 128 -8.09 1.84 1.84
CA ARG A 128 -7.99 3.25 1.46
C ARG A 128 -8.38 4.13 2.62
N LEU A 129 -7.41 4.90 3.11
CA LEU A 129 -7.63 5.93 4.10
C LEU A 129 -8.15 7.19 3.39
N ARG A 130 -9.35 7.63 3.77
CA ARG A 130 -9.99 8.83 3.22
C ARG A 130 -10.43 9.78 4.34
N ASN A 131 -10.69 11.03 3.98
CA ASN A 131 -11.10 12.09 4.91
C ASN A 131 -10.14 12.26 6.09
N GLY A 132 -8.84 12.06 5.85
CA GLY A 132 -7.80 12.15 6.87
C GLY A 132 -7.11 13.50 6.96
N VAL A 133 -7.71 14.59 6.45
CA VAL A 133 -7.08 15.92 6.37
C VAL A 133 -6.77 16.47 7.77
N ASP A 134 -7.71 16.34 8.69
CA ASP A 134 -7.61 16.74 10.09
C ASP A 134 -7.74 15.50 10.99
N MET A 135 -6.64 15.07 11.60
CA MET A 135 -6.60 13.92 12.51
C MET A 135 -6.88 14.32 13.97
N SER A 136 -7.04 15.62 14.24
CA SER A 136 -7.21 16.20 15.57
C SER A 136 -8.66 16.48 15.96
N ARG A 137 -9.64 16.25 15.08
CA ARG A 137 -11.05 16.60 15.32
C ARG A 137 -11.19 18.06 15.75
N SER A 138 -10.75 18.98 14.90
CA SER A 138 -10.70 20.42 15.21
C SER A 138 -9.96 20.71 16.53
N LYS A 139 -8.78 20.08 16.70
CA LYS A 139 -7.86 20.19 17.85
C LYS A 139 -8.35 19.56 19.15
N ALA A 140 -9.53 18.95 19.18
CA ALA A 140 -10.04 18.31 20.39
C ALA A 140 -9.27 17.05 20.77
N ARG A 141 -8.91 16.23 19.79
CA ARG A 141 -8.07 15.03 19.93
C ARG A 141 -6.62 15.43 20.04
N LYS A 142 -5.85 14.84 20.96
CA LYS A 142 -4.44 15.19 21.22
C LYS A 142 -3.43 14.13 20.77
N VAL A 143 -3.91 12.93 20.46
CA VAL A 143 -3.09 11.76 20.14
C VAL A 143 -3.09 11.43 18.65
N GLY A 144 -2.05 10.67 18.26
CA GLY A 144 -1.83 10.14 16.92
C GLY A 144 -2.51 8.81 16.65
N MET A 145 -2.25 8.22 15.48
CA MET A 145 -2.77 6.92 15.07
C MET A 145 -1.67 6.06 14.44
N THR A 146 -1.67 4.75 14.74
CA THR A 146 -0.88 3.75 14.04
C THR A 146 -1.80 2.80 13.30
N PHE A 147 -1.63 2.69 11.98
CA PHE A 147 -2.34 1.74 11.13
C PHE A 147 -1.41 0.59 10.76
N VAL A 148 -1.82 -0.64 11.02
CA VAL A 148 -1.02 -1.85 10.79
C VAL A 148 -1.77 -2.81 9.89
N THR A 149 -1.14 -3.20 8.78
CA THR A 149 -1.66 -4.20 7.85
C THR A 149 -0.52 -4.92 7.12
N ASP A 150 -0.80 -6.12 6.65
CA ASP A 150 0.02 -6.88 5.69
C ASP A 150 -0.46 -6.71 4.24
N ASN A 151 -1.43 -5.81 4.00
CA ASN A 151 -1.93 -5.45 2.68
C ASN A 151 -1.42 -4.08 2.21
N SER A 152 -1.78 -3.69 0.99
CA SER A 152 -1.48 -2.36 0.45
C SER A 152 -2.37 -1.28 1.07
N VAL A 153 -1.79 -0.12 1.41
CA VAL A 153 -2.51 1.06 1.88
C VAL A 153 -2.52 2.14 0.80
N TYR A 154 -3.67 2.78 0.64
CA TYR A 154 -3.89 3.91 -0.25
C TYR A 154 -4.34 5.12 0.56
N VAL A 155 -3.65 6.25 0.45
CA VAL A 155 -4.12 7.53 1.01
C VAL A 155 -4.79 8.31 -0.10
N LEU A 156 -6.03 8.75 0.15
CA LEU A 156 -6.84 9.51 -0.81
C LEU A 156 -6.85 11.01 -0.48
N GLY A 157 -6.30 11.81 -1.39
CA GLY A 157 -6.28 13.27 -1.30
C GLY A 157 -5.30 13.80 -0.27
N ASN A 158 -5.64 14.96 0.31
CA ASN A 158 -4.86 15.58 1.35
C ASN A 158 -4.95 14.77 2.66
N PHE A 159 -3.83 14.63 3.37
CA PHE A 159 -3.73 13.75 4.50
C PHE A 159 -2.85 14.33 5.60
N ASN A 160 -3.45 14.45 6.79
CA ASN A 160 -2.84 14.82 8.06
C ASN A 160 -2.04 16.13 7.98
N LEU A 161 -2.74 17.25 7.75
CA LEU A 161 -2.07 18.53 7.48
C LEU A 161 -1.60 19.21 8.76
N HIS A 162 -0.39 19.78 8.72
CA HIS A 162 -0.04 20.91 9.57
C HIS A 162 -0.87 22.12 9.16
N SER A 163 -1.89 22.47 9.94
CA SER A 163 -2.80 23.55 9.60
C SER A 163 -3.55 24.09 10.81
N THR A 164 -4.05 25.33 10.75
CA THR A 164 -4.82 25.90 11.87
C THR A 164 -6.30 25.53 11.85
N GLU A 165 -6.83 25.11 10.70
CA GLU A 165 -8.27 24.88 10.49
C GLU A 165 -8.60 23.55 9.79
N GLY A 166 -7.62 22.68 9.56
CA GLY A 166 -7.82 21.41 8.86
C GLY A 166 -7.99 21.58 7.35
N THR A 167 -7.41 22.63 6.77
CA THR A 167 -7.56 22.96 5.34
C THR A 167 -6.25 23.41 4.71
N VAL A 168 -6.12 23.22 3.39
CA VAL A 168 -4.95 23.65 2.61
C VAL A 168 -4.71 25.16 2.67
N ALA A 169 -5.79 25.96 2.75
CA ALA A 169 -5.69 27.42 2.87
C ALA A 169 -5.02 27.86 4.20
N SER A 170 -5.11 27.02 5.23
CA SER A 170 -4.65 27.28 6.59
C SER A 170 -3.35 26.55 6.95
N ILE A 171 -2.61 26.02 5.95
CA ILE A 171 -1.36 25.28 6.18
C ILE A 171 -0.36 26.13 6.97
N ILE A 172 0.34 25.50 7.90
CA ILE A 172 1.47 26.07 8.62
C ILE A 172 2.72 25.20 8.42
N GLU A 173 3.88 25.83 8.49
CA GLU A 173 5.19 25.19 8.44
C GLU A 173 6.00 25.64 9.65
N GLU A 174 7.13 24.98 9.93
CA GLU A 174 8.05 25.37 11.00
C GLU A 174 8.42 26.87 10.94
N PHE A 175 8.53 27.43 9.74
CA PHE A 175 8.81 28.84 9.50
C PHE A 175 7.63 29.55 8.86
N LYS A 176 7.41 30.83 9.22
CA LYS A 176 6.32 31.65 8.66
C LYS A 176 6.43 31.81 7.12
N PRO A 177 7.62 31.99 6.52
CA PRO A 177 7.79 31.88 5.07
C PRO A 177 7.59 30.43 4.61
N LYS A 178 6.40 30.15 4.09
CA LYS A 178 6.01 28.83 3.58
C LYS A 178 6.76 28.50 2.29
N ILE A 179 7.24 27.27 2.17
CA ILE A 179 7.87 26.74 0.96
C ILE A 179 6.94 25.75 0.22
N GLY A 180 5.99 25.16 0.93
CA GLY A 180 4.89 24.38 0.38
C GLY A 180 4.11 25.21 -0.64
N GLY A 181 4.12 24.76 -1.89
CA GLY A 181 3.45 25.43 -3.01
C GLY A 181 4.35 26.23 -3.96
N ILE A 182 5.63 26.48 -3.65
CA ILE A 182 6.61 27.16 -4.54
C ILE A 182 7.84 26.31 -4.85
N ASP A 183 8.45 26.46 -6.03
CA ASP A 183 9.64 25.69 -6.40
C ASP A 183 10.81 25.96 -5.43
N TRP A 184 11.42 24.90 -4.93
CA TRP A 184 12.51 25.00 -3.96
C TRP A 184 13.76 25.55 -4.65
N THR A 185 14.26 26.67 -4.16
CA THR A 185 15.51 27.27 -4.59
C THR A 185 16.44 27.40 -3.40
N PHE A 186 17.75 27.45 -3.65
CA PHE A 186 18.71 27.70 -2.57
C PHE A 186 18.35 28.97 -1.77
N ASN A 187 17.87 30.00 -2.47
CA ASN A 187 17.47 31.26 -1.86
C ASN A 187 16.25 31.10 -0.96
N ASN A 188 15.14 30.54 -1.45
CA ASN A 188 13.93 30.47 -0.63
C ASN A 188 14.04 29.47 0.54
N PHE A 189 14.88 28.45 0.41
CA PHE A 189 15.09 27.47 1.48
C PHE A 189 16.14 27.92 2.51
N TYR A 190 17.32 28.37 2.07
CA TYR A 190 18.44 28.67 2.98
C TYR A 190 18.59 30.15 3.34
N ARG A 191 18.14 31.07 2.49
CA ARG A 191 18.42 32.52 2.67
C ARG A 191 17.18 33.30 3.11
N ASP A 192 16.01 32.97 2.58
CA ASP A 192 14.80 33.77 2.79
C ASP A 192 14.00 33.30 4.03
N ARG A 193 14.36 32.15 4.62
CA ARG A 193 13.94 31.70 5.97
C ARG A 193 14.81 32.34 7.06
N VAL A 194 14.76 33.66 7.16
CA VAL A 194 15.52 34.43 8.17
C VAL A 194 14.71 34.75 9.42
N ALA A 195 15.43 34.93 10.53
CA ALA A 195 14.86 35.29 11.82
C ALA A 195 14.08 36.61 11.76
N ASP A 196 12.80 36.57 12.17
CA ASP A 196 11.96 37.74 12.43
C ASP A 196 12.45 38.45 13.71
N PRO A 197 12.89 39.72 13.64
CA PRO A 197 13.40 40.46 14.80
C PRO A 197 12.31 40.82 15.83
N ALA A 198 11.03 40.77 15.45
CA ALA A 198 9.91 41.14 16.32
C ALA A 198 9.23 39.94 16.99
N ASN A 199 9.60 38.71 16.58
CA ASN A 199 8.95 37.48 17.04
C ASN A 199 9.92 36.32 16.83
N ALA A 200 10.40 35.72 17.93
CA ALA A 200 11.53 34.79 17.98
C ALA A 200 11.74 33.96 16.69
N ASN A 201 12.78 34.30 15.93
CA ASN A 201 13.40 33.49 14.86
C ASN A 201 12.59 33.24 13.58
N GLY A 202 11.47 33.92 13.33
CA GLY A 202 10.67 33.67 12.11
C GLY A 202 9.99 32.29 12.10
N ILE A 203 10.04 31.61 13.25
CA ILE A 203 9.39 30.35 13.54
C ILE A 203 7.90 30.60 13.69
N ASP A 204 7.08 29.70 13.17
CA ASP A 204 5.65 29.68 13.49
C ASP A 204 5.45 28.91 14.80
N ILE A 205 5.21 29.63 15.90
CA ILE A 205 5.04 29.03 17.22
C ILE A 205 3.86 28.06 17.30
N ARG A 206 2.93 28.11 16.33
CA ARG A 206 1.78 27.22 16.24
C ARG A 206 2.14 25.85 15.68
N PHE A 207 3.24 25.75 14.94
CA PHE A 207 3.66 24.52 14.28
C PHE A 207 3.82 23.40 15.30
N SER A 208 3.16 22.26 15.04
CA SER A 208 3.16 21.08 15.91
C SER A 208 2.54 21.31 17.30
N GLN A 209 1.96 22.47 17.61
CA GLN A 209 1.29 22.69 18.90
C GLN A 209 -0.10 22.09 18.91
N GLN A 210 -0.41 21.26 19.91
CA GLN A 210 -1.66 20.49 19.93
C GLN A 210 -2.94 21.37 19.96
N ASP A 211 -2.86 22.60 20.44
CA ASP A 211 -3.99 23.55 20.54
C ASP A 211 -4.12 24.44 19.29
N ASP A 212 -3.05 24.62 18.51
CA ASP A 212 -3.04 25.51 17.36
C ASP A 212 -2.95 24.78 16.02
N ASP A 213 -2.48 23.54 16.03
CA ASP A 213 -2.25 22.68 14.87
C ASP A 213 -3.21 21.48 14.85
N THR A 214 -3.73 21.17 13.67
CA THR A 214 -4.57 20.01 13.41
C THR A 214 -3.80 18.72 13.16
N TRP A 215 -2.49 18.80 12.93
CA TRP A 215 -1.66 17.64 12.67
C TRP A 215 -1.53 16.73 13.89
N ARG A 216 -1.55 15.41 13.70
CA ARG A 216 -1.20 14.42 14.72
C ARG A 216 -0.20 13.41 14.16
N PRO A 217 0.68 12.80 14.98
CA PRO A 217 1.54 11.74 14.50
C PRO A 217 0.71 10.60 13.89
N VAL A 218 0.95 10.27 12.62
CA VAL A 218 0.30 9.14 11.95
C VAL A 218 1.38 8.18 11.46
N GLU A 219 1.31 6.93 11.92
CA GLU A 219 2.15 5.84 11.46
C GLU A 219 1.35 4.87 10.60
N ILE A 220 1.91 4.44 9.48
CA ILE A 220 1.34 3.43 8.59
C ILE A 220 2.37 2.33 8.39
N LEU A 221 2.13 1.17 8.98
CA LEU A 221 2.86 -0.07 8.76
C LEU A 221 2.07 -0.95 7.78
N ALA A 222 2.56 -1.10 6.55
CA ALA A 222 1.84 -1.76 5.46
C ALA A 222 2.77 -2.59 4.57
N ASP A 223 2.24 -3.51 3.76
CA ASP A 223 3.06 -4.19 2.73
C ASP A 223 3.49 -3.20 1.63
N SER A 224 2.60 -2.28 1.26
CA SER A 224 2.92 -1.18 0.36
C SER A 224 2.14 0.09 0.67
N PHE A 225 2.67 1.24 0.26
CA PHE A 225 2.06 2.55 0.46
C PHE A 225 1.86 3.27 -0.87
N ASN A 226 0.65 3.76 -1.09
CA ASN A 226 0.20 4.38 -2.33
C ASN A 226 -0.49 5.71 -2.04
N ILE A 227 -0.32 6.68 -2.93
CA ILE A 227 -1.00 7.99 -2.85
C ILE A 227 -1.89 8.15 -4.07
N LEU A 228 -3.15 8.54 -3.81
CA LEU A 228 -4.17 8.84 -4.81
C LEU A 228 -4.61 10.30 -4.66
N SER A 229 -4.87 10.99 -5.77
CA SER A 229 -5.40 12.35 -5.77
C SER A 229 -6.82 12.40 -5.20
N ALA A 230 -7.27 13.56 -4.72
CA ALA A 230 -8.59 13.72 -4.13
C ALA A 230 -9.73 13.36 -5.11
N GLY A 231 -9.52 13.61 -6.40
CA GLY A 231 -10.46 13.28 -7.45
C GLY A 231 -10.41 11.82 -7.91
N PHE A 232 -9.68 10.90 -7.25
CA PHE A 232 -9.51 9.52 -7.75
C PHE A 232 -10.83 8.78 -7.94
N LEU A 233 -11.01 8.16 -9.13
CA LEU A 233 -12.21 7.42 -9.50
C LEU A 233 -11.86 5.94 -9.74
N ASP A 234 -12.44 5.05 -8.93
CA ASP A 234 -12.19 3.61 -9.01
C ASP A 234 -12.63 2.99 -10.33
N GLY A 235 -13.75 3.43 -10.89
CA GLY A 235 -14.32 2.85 -12.10
C GLY A 235 -14.78 1.40 -11.96
N ALA A 236 -15.14 0.78 -13.08
CA ALA A 236 -15.59 -0.60 -13.15
C ALA A 236 -14.82 -1.42 -14.19
N VAL A 237 -14.77 -2.74 -13.99
CA VAL A 237 -14.21 -3.69 -14.98
C VAL A 237 -14.85 -3.53 -16.36
N GLU A 238 -16.12 -3.16 -16.41
CA GLU A 238 -16.85 -2.87 -17.66
C GLU A 238 -16.23 -1.71 -18.46
N ASP A 239 -15.57 -0.74 -17.81
CA ASP A 239 -14.94 0.38 -18.48
C ASP A 239 -13.78 -0.07 -19.38
N THR A 240 -13.09 -1.16 -19.03
CA THR A 240 -12.07 -1.77 -19.89
C THR A 240 -12.63 -2.13 -21.27
N PHE A 241 -13.87 -2.61 -21.29
CA PHE A 241 -14.49 -3.16 -22.50
C PHE A 241 -15.36 -2.13 -23.25
N THR A 242 -15.99 -1.19 -22.55
CA THR A 242 -16.86 -0.18 -23.18
C THR A 242 -16.12 1.06 -23.66
N ARG A 243 -15.07 1.47 -22.94
CA ARG A 243 -14.43 2.77 -23.19
C ARG A 243 -13.34 2.62 -24.24
N ALA A 244 -13.40 3.48 -25.25
CA ALA A 244 -12.32 3.61 -26.22
C ALA A 244 -10.99 3.97 -25.53
N ARG A 245 -9.89 3.67 -26.21
CA ARG A 245 -8.60 4.28 -25.88
C ARG A 245 -8.60 5.79 -26.07
N PRO A 246 -7.83 6.54 -25.27
CA PRO A 246 -7.48 7.93 -25.57
C PRO A 246 -6.98 8.06 -27.01
N ILE A 247 -7.62 8.91 -27.84
CA ILE A 247 -7.17 9.13 -29.22
C ILE A 247 -5.84 9.91 -29.18
N VAL A 248 -4.82 9.37 -29.83
CA VAL A 248 -3.55 10.07 -30.13
C VAL A 248 -3.67 10.65 -31.54
N THR A 249 -4.13 11.89 -31.69
CA THR A 249 -4.08 12.57 -32.99
C THR A 249 -2.79 13.38 -33.10
N ALA A 250 -2.03 13.17 -34.19
CA ALA A 250 -0.94 14.04 -34.66
C ALA A 250 0.17 14.37 -33.64
N GLY A 251 0.63 13.40 -32.86
CA GLY A 251 1.78 13.59 -31.96
C GLY A 251 1.56 14.63 -30.85
N ILE A 252 0.29 14.96 -30.55
CA ILE A 252 -0.07 15.89 -29.48
C ILE A 252 0.01 15.14 -28.13
N PRO A 253 0.74 15.67 -27.13
CA PRO A 253 1.08 14.92 -25.93
C PRO A 253 0.01 15.06 -24.85
N ILE A 254 -0.24 13.99 -24.08
CA ILE A 254 -0.68 13.98 -22.67
C ILE A 254 -2.02 14.67 -22.32
N THR A 255 -2.68 15.35 -23.25
CA THR A 255 -3.91 16.12 -23.00
C THR A 255 -5.20 15.32 -23.25
N SER A 256 -5.10 14.08 -23.74
CA SER A 256 -6.23 13.19 -24.03
C SER A 256 -6.45 12.07 -22.99
N VAL A 257 -5.76 12.09 -21.85
CA VAL A 257 -6.00 11.14 -20.74
C VAL A 257 -7.33 11.42 -20.03
N SER A 258 -8.06 10.36 -19.70
CA SER A 258 -9.37 10.45 -19.05
C SER A 258 -9.24 10.55 -17.53
N THR A 259 -10.08 11.39 -16.91
CA THR A 259 -10.26 11.46 -15.45
C THR A 259 -11.28 10.46 -14.92
N SER A 260 -12.00 9.76 -15.81
CA SER A 260 -13.28 9.09 -15.50
C SER A 260 -13.20 7.75 -14.76
N THR A 261 -12.09 7.00 -14.86
CA THR A 261 -12.00 5.62 -14.35
C THR A 261 -10.56 5.18 -14.12
N SER A 262 -10.28 4.40 -13.07
CA SER A 262 -8.94 3.83 -12.85
C SER A 262 -8.62 2.67 -13.78
N TYR A 263 -9.64 2.09 -14.43
CA TYR A 263 -9.50 1.06 -15.45
C TYR A 263 -8.94 1.60 -16.78
N MET A 264 -8.56 2.89 -16.83
CA MET A 264 -7.78 3.45 -17.93
C MET A 264 -6.48 2.67 -18.15
N ASN A 265 -5.80 2.27 -17.07
CA ASN A 265 -4.47 1.63 -17.12
C ASN A 265 -4.45 0.20 -17.70
N GLN A 266 -5.58 -0.30 -18.21
CA GLN A 266 -5.72 -1.59 -18.89
C GLN A 266 -5.66 -1.47 -20.42
N SER A 267 -5.33 -2.59 -21.05
CA SER A 267 -5.69 -2.91 -22.44
C SER A 267 -7.19 -2.68 -22.69
N ARG A 268 -7.51 -2.02 -23.79
CA ARG A 268 -8.84 -1.50 -24.10
C ARG A 268 -9.09 -1.40 -25.60
N PRO A 269 -10.34 -1.40 -26.07
CA PRO A 269 -10.64 -1.34 -27.49
C PRO A 269 -10.24 0.00 -28.10
N ASN A 270 -9.87 -0.03 -29.39
CA ASN A 270 -9.55 1.18 -30.15
C ASN A 270 -10.75 2.13 -30.24
N ASP A 271 -11.95 1.58 -30.40
CA ASP A 271 -13.22 2.31 -30.45
C ASP A 271 -14.16 1.90 -29.31
N ALA A 272 -15.04 2.82 -28.90
CA ALA A 272 -15.97 2.59 -27.80
C ALA A 272 -16.97 1.47 -28.17
N GLN A 273 -17.17 0.52 -27.25
CA GLN A 273 -18.05 -0.60 -27.46
C GLN A 273 -19.41 -0.33 -26.81
N THR A 274 -20.47 -0.46 -27.59
CA THR A 274 -21.86 -0.27 -27.13
C THR A 274 -22.58 -1.58 -26.83
N THR A 275 -21.97 -2.72 -27.20
CA THR A 275 -22.53 -4.06 -27.01
C THR A 275 -21.58 -4.91 -26.17
N ILE A 276 -21.81 -4.94 -24.86
CA ILE A 276 -21.17 -5.92 -23.98
C ILE A 276 -22.20 -6.97 -23.62
N VAL A 277 -21.94 -8.21 -24.02
CA VAL A 277 -22.80 -9.34 -23.67
C VAL A 277 -22.24 -10.02 -22.44
N ARG A 278 -22.97 -9.94 -21.32
CA ARG A 278 -22.63 -10.70 -20.10
C ARG A 278 -22.81 -12.20 -20.32
N GLU A 279 -21.94 -12.97 -19.68
CA GLU A 279 -22.00 -14.43 -19.63
C GLU A 279 -23.33 -14.93 -19.05
N ASN A 280 -24.06 -15.73 -19.83
CA ASN A 280 -25.31 -16.36 -19.39
C ASN A 280 -25.65 -17.62 -20.20
N GLY A 281 -24.93 -18.71 -19.92
CA GLY A 281 -25.21 -20.06 -20.44
C GLY A 281 -24.45 -20.43 -21.71
N ALA A 282 -24.46 -21.71 -22.08
CA ALA A 282 -23.64 -22.27 -23.16
C ALA A 282 -23.97 -21.75 -24.59
N ASN A 283 -24.99 -20.91 -24.72
CA ASN A 283 -25.41 -20.31 -25.99
C ASN A 283 -25.10 -18.81 -26.05
N THR A 284 -24.31 -18.26 -25.11
CA THR A 284 -23.87 -16.88 -25.20
C THR A 284 -22.73 -16.70 -26.18
N PRO A 285 -22.64 -15.52 -26.82
CA PRO A 285 -21.54 -15.20 -27.70
C PRO A 285 -20.19 -15.20 -26.97
N VAL A 286 -20.14 -15.19 -25.63
CA VAL A 286 -18.92 -15.41 -24.82
C VAL A 286 -19.21 -16.39 -23.67
N TRP A 287 -18.35 -17.39 -23.43
CA TRP A 287 -18.44 -18.29 -22.26
C TRP A 287 -17.06 -18.79 -21.80
N ILE A 288 -16.90 -19.05 -20.50
CA ILE A 288 -15.66 -19.60 -19.90
C ILE A 288 -15.87 -21.09 -19.58
N ASN A 289 -14.99 -21.96 -20.05
CA ASN A 289 -15.07 -23.38 -19.75
C ASN A 289 -14.58 -23.72 -18.33
N ARG A 290 -14.78 -24.96 -17.89
CA ARG A 290 -14.32 -25.44 -16.57
C ARG A 290 -12.81 -25.33 -16.33
N ASN A 291 -12.03 -25.17 -17.40
CA ASN A 291 -10.57 -25.03 -17.37
C ASN A 291 -10.14 -23.55 -17.46
N GLY A 292 -11.07 -22.59 -17.27
CA GLY A 292 -10.78 -21.16 -17.29
C GLY A 292 -10.54 -20.58 -18.69
N THR A 293 -10.74 -21.35 -19.77
CA THR A 293 -10.56 -20.85 -21.14
C THR A 293 -11.81 -20.11 -21.59
N ALA A 294 -11.67 -18.85 -21.99
CA ALA A 294 -12.75 -18.05 -22.56
C ALA A 294 -12.94 -18.33 -24.07
N PHE A 295 -14.19 -18.42 -24.50
CA PHE A 295 -14.61 -18.68 -25.88
C PHE A 295 -15.56 -17.60 -26.36
N VAL A 296 -15.52 -17.31 -27.66
CA VAL A 296 -16.57 -16.61 -28.40
C VAL A 296 -17.25 -17.62 -29.33
N GLY A 297 -18.51 -17.97 -29.07
CA GLY A 297 -19.15 -19.11 -29.74
C GLY A 297 -18.36 -20.41 -29.47
N THR A 298 -17.77 -21.03 -30.49
CA THR A 298 -16.91 -22.22 -30.34
C THR A 298 -15.41 -21.91 -30.45
N ALA A 299 -15.04 -20.68 -30.79
CA ALA A 299 -13.65 -20.28 -30.98
C ALA A 299 -13.07 -19.76 -29.67
N PRO A 300 -11.84 -20.13 -29.27
CA PRO A 300 -11.16 -19.48 -28.15
C PRO A 300 -11.08 -17.97 -28.37
N ILE A 301 -11.27 -17.18 -27.31
CA ILE A 301 -11.41 -15.71 -27.42
C ILE A 301 -10.23 -15.05 -28.15
N TYR A 302 -9.01 -15.57 -27.97
CA TYR A 302 -7.78 -15.08 -28.61
C TYR A 302 -7.71 -15.32 -30.13
N THR A 303 -8.65 -16.09 -30.70
CA THR A 303 -8.80 -16.28 -32.15
C THR A 303 -9.98 -15.52 -32.75
N ALA A 304 -10.94 -15.13 -31.91
CA ALA A 304 -12.20 -14.53 -32.33
C ALA A 304 -12.17 -13.00 -32.30
N VAL A 305 -11.27 -12.42 -31.50
CA VAL A 305 -10.99 -10.98 -31.45
C VAL A 305 -9.60 -10.77 -32.07
N ALA A 306 -9.52 -9.98 -33.13
CA ALA A 306 -8.22 -9.65 -33.71
C ALA A 306 -7.41 -8.83 -32.69
N PRO A 307 -6.13 -9.17 -32.44
CA PRO A 307 -5.27 -8.39 -31.56
C PRO A 307 -5.23 -6.90 -31.92
N ASP A 308 -5.35 -6.58 -33.21
CA ASP A 308 -5.25 -5.21 -33.75
C ASP A 308 -6.42 -4.29 -33.35
N ASP A 309 -7.54 -4.82 -32.86
CA ASP A 309 -8.72 -4.03 -32.43
C ASP A 309 -8.62 -3.51 -30.99
N TRP A 310 -7.59 -3.97 -30.26
CA TRP A 310 -7.37 -3.70 -28.85
C TRP A 310 -5.97 -3.17 -28.64
N THR A 311 -5.82 -2.35 -27.60
CA THR A 311 -4.49 -2.01 -27.11
C THR A 311 -3.87 -3.25 -26.45
N GLY A 312 -3.01 -3.97 -27.16
CA GLY A 312 -2.37 -5.20 -26.71
C GLY A 312 -1.06 -4.94 -25.95
N LEU A 313 -0.60 -5.94 -25.18
CA LEU A 313 0.75 -5.95 -24.61
C LEU A 313 1.87 -5.98 -25.68
N ARG A 314 1.52 -6.15 -26.96
CA ARG A 314 2.42 -6.18 -28.12
C ARG A 314 2.41 -4.89 -28.94
N ASP A 315 1.55 -3.93 -28.61
CA ASP A 315 1.53 -2.65 -29.30
C ASP A 315 2.79 -1.87 -29.00
N THR A 316 3.06 -0.83 -29.80
CA THR A 316 4.22 0.02 -29.53
C THR A 316 4.10 0.58 -28.11
N ASN A 317 5.20 0.56 -27.34
CA ASN A 317 5.22 1.02 -25.95
C ASN A 317 4.49 2.36 -25.78
N ASP A 318 4.63 3.26 -26.76
CA ASP A 318 3.95 4.55 -26.80
C ASP A 318 2.41 4.46 -26.70
N GLU A 319 1.74 3.50 -27.34
CA GLU A 319 0.26 3.42 -27.28
C GLU A 319 -0.26 2.98 -25.89
N ARG A 320 0.49 2.12 -25.19
CA ARG A 320 0.18 1.73 -23.80
C ARG A 320 0.54 2.83 -22.80
N LEU A 321 1.57 3.63 -23.08
CA LEU A 321 2.00 4.76 -22.23
C LEU A 321 0.92 5.82 -22.02
N PHE A 322 -0.10 5.88 -22.88
CA PHE A 322 -1.19 6.88 -22.81
C PHE A 322 -2.45 6.40 -22.10
N ASN A 323 -2.50 5.14 -21.66
CA ASN A 323 -3.63 4.57 -20.93
C ASN A 323 -3.64 4.99 -19.46
N VAL A 324 -3.19 6.20 -19.12
CA VAL A 324 -3.07 6.64 -17.72
C VAL A 324 -4.30 7.45 -17.30
N ARG A 325 -4.66 7.37 -16.02
CA ARG A 325 -5.66 8.27 -15.44
C ARG A 325 -5.04 9.62 -15.05
N LEU A 326 -5.57 10.73 -15.57
CA LEU A 326 -5.14 12.09 -15.20
C LEU A 326 -5.61 12.45 -13.78
N ILE A 327 -4.77 13.12 -12.99
CA ILE A 327 -5.23 13.74 -11.73
C ILE A 327 -6.15 14.94 -12.02
N GLU A 328 -6.93 15.38 -11.04
CA GLU A 328 -7.66 16.64 -11.17
C GLU A 328 -6.71 17.85 -11.23
N ASP A 329 -6.92 18.75 -12.19
CA ASP A 329 -6.07 19.91 -12.50
C ASP A 329 -6.49 21.16 -11.68
N PRO A 330 -5.57 22.04 -11.21
CA PRO A 330 -4.23 21.84 -10.66
C PRO A 330 -4.23 22.10 -9.14
N THR A 331 -4.36 21.07 -8.30
CA THR A 331 -4.22 21.24 -6.83
C THR A 331 -2.98 20.53 -6.32
N VAL A 332 -2.18 21.24 -5.52
CA VAL A 332 -1.07 20.63 -4.74
C VAL A 332 -1.67 19.65 -3.74
N ALA A 333 -1.19 18.41 -3.75
CA ALA A 333 -1.56 17.40 -2.77
C ALA A 333 -0.52 17.38 -1.62
N TYR A 334 -1.02 17.24 -0.40
CA TYR A 334 -0.23 17.21 0.82
C TYR A 334 -0.48 15.92 1.58
N VAL A 335 0.58 15.18 1.88
CA VAL A 335 0.50 13.93 2.65
C VAL A 335 1.55 13.98 3.76
N ASN A 336 1.14 13.80 5.01
CA ASN A 336 2.05 13.70 6.15
C ASN A 336 1.85 12.40 6.94
N ALA A 337 2.83 11.51 6.88
CA ALA A 337 2.81 10.28 7.66
C ALA A 337 4.23 9.72 7.84
N VAL A 338 4.42 9.00 8.94
CA VAL A 338 5.51 8.03 9.08
C VAL A 338 5.06 6.75 8.40
N VAL A 339 5.73 6.35 7.33
CA VAL A 339 5.38 5.17 6.54
C VAL A 339 6.47 4.12 6.69
N ILE A 340 6.07 2.95 7.15
CA ILE A 340 6.91 1.76 7.26
C ILE A 340 6.33 0.75 6.27
N ALA A 341 7.05 0.48 5.18
CA ALA A 341 6.50 -0.34 4.10
C ALA A 341 7.55 -1.18 3.37
N GLY A 342 7.05 -2.16 2.60
CA GLY A 342 7.84 -2.95 1.67
C GLY A 342 8.08 -2.22 0.35
N ILE A 343 9.31 -2.33 -0.17
CA ILE A 343 9.63 -1.88 -1.53
C ILE A 343 9.45 -3.02 -2.53
N VAL A 344 9.33 -2.69 -3.81
CA VAL A 344 9.30 -3.72 -4.86
C VAL A 344 10.69 -4.34 -5.02
N PRO A 345 10.79 -5.67 -5.22
CA PRO A 345 12.05 -6.32 -5.53
C PRO A 345 12.75 -5.76 -6.77
N ASN A 346 14.09 -5.76 -6.72
CA ASN A 346 14.93 -5.49 -7.89
C ASN A 346 14.89 -6.69 -8.84
N ARG A 347 14.84 -6.45 -10.14
CA ARG A 347 14.88 -7.50 -11.16
C ARG A 347 15.97 -7.15 -12.19
N PRO A 348 16.62 -8.09 -12.88
CA PRO A 348 17.62 -7.74 -13.88
C PRO A 348 17.06 -6.78 -14.93
N GLN A 349 17.80 -5.70 -15.21
CA GLN A 349 17.40 -4.63 -16.12
C GLN A 349 16.18 -3.80 -15.68
N GLN A 350 15.61 -4.05 -14.49
CA GLN A 350 14.51 -3.28 -13.92
C GLN A 350 14.80 -2.96 -12.45
N SER A 351 15.14 -1.71 -12.18
CA SER A 351 15.45 -1.25 -10.84
C SER A 351 14.20 -1.24 -9.95
N TYR A 352 14.39 -1.41 -8.64
CA TYR A 352 13.34 -1.15 -7.65
C TYR A 352 12.99 0.35 -7.53
N GLY A 353 13.76 1.23 -8.19
CA GLY A 353 13.49 2.66 -8.26
C GLY A 353 13.85 3.44 -7.00
N GLY A 354 14.61 2.86 -6.06
CA GLY A 354 15.09 3.56 -4.87
C GLY A 354 13.99 4.25 -4.03
N LEU A 355 14.40 5.24 -3.23
CA LEU A 355 13.50 5.94 -2.32
C LEU A 355 12.40 6.72 -3.06
N HIS A 356 12.68 7.22 -4.28
CA HIS A 356 11.71 8.00 -5.06
C HIS A 356 10.47 7.20 -5.49
N ASN A 357 10.50 5.88 -5.30
CA ASN A 357 9.43 4.93 -5.57
C ASN A 357 8.83 4.32 -4.30
N PHE A 358 9.28 4.76 -3.12
CA PHE A 358 8.76 4.24 -1.87
C PHE A 358 7.25 4.50 -1.74
N PRO A 359 6.75 5.75 -1.97
CA PRO A 359 5.35 5.97 -2.27
C PRO A 359 5.06 5.61 -3.72
N ARG A 360 4.08 4.74 -3.91
CA ARG A 360 3.64 4.26 -5.21
C ARG A 360 2.49 5.12 -5.74
N LEU A 361 2.40 5.24 -7.05
CA LEU A 361 1.47 6.12 -7.73
C LEU A 361 0.80 5.36 -8.89
N ASN A 362 -0.46 5.70 -9.16
CA ASN A 362 -1.29 5.04 -10.17
C ASN A 362 -2.05 6.04 -11.06
N GLU A 363 -1.58 7.29 -11.08
CA GLU A 363 -2.17 8.41 -11.81
C GLU A 363 -1.09 9.23 -12.51
N MET A 364 -1.50 10.01 -13.50
CA MET A 364 -0.68 10.98 -14.19
C MET A 364 -0.68 12.29 -13.42
N TRP A 365 0.43 12.54 -12.72
CA TRP A 365 0.65 13.78 -11.96
C TRP A 365 1.24 14.89 -12.83
N SER A 366 0.62 15.16 -13.98
CA SER A 366 1.02 16.24 -14.87
C SER A 366 -0.18 16.86 -15.57
N SER A 367 -0.26 18.19 -15.63
CA SER A 367 -1.15 18.90 -16.55
C SER A 367 -0.47 19.03 -17.90
N GLY A 368 -0.91 18.27 -18.90
CA GLY A 368 -0.34 18.34 -20.25
C GLY A 368 1.12 17.83 -20.35
N SER A 369 1.78 18.17 -21.47
CA SER A 369 3.05 17.57 -21.88
C SER A 369 4.22 17.82 -20.94
N ASP A 370 4.29 18.99 -20.29
CA ASP A 370 5.54 19.46 -19.68
C ASP A 370 5.43 20.00 -18.25
N THR A 371 4.23 20.02 -17.65
CA THR A 371 4.05 20.53 -16.28
C THR A 371 3.64 19.44 -15.30
N ASN A 372 4.57 19.04 -14.43
CA ASN A 372 4.31 18.12 -13.34
C ASN A 372 3.60 18.83 -12.19
N GLN A 373 2.65 18.15 -11.57
CA GLN A 373 1.93 18.62 -10.41
C GLN A 373 2.74 18.39 -9.13
N ASN A 374 2.61 19.28 -8.16
CA ASN A 374 3.37 19.18 -6.91
C ASN A 374 2.72 18.21 -5.94
N LEU A 375 3.50 17.25 -5.46
CA LEU A 375 3.13 16.36 -4.35
C LEU A 375 4.07 16.63 -3.18
N GLN A 376 3.52 17.24 -2.13
CA GLN A 376 4.22 17.53 -0.89
C GLN A 376 4.08 16.32 0.03
N ILE A 377 5.21 15.72 0.39
CA ILE A 377 5.23 14.63 1.36
C ILE A 377 6.09 15.03 2.54
N ALA A 378 5.49 14.99 3.73
CA ALA A 378 6.15 15.18 5.00
C ALA A 378 6.08 13.90 5.82
N GLY A 379 6.98 13.75 6.79
CA GLY A 379 7.00 12.62 7.73
C GLY A 379 8.32 11.86 7.66
N ALA A 380 8.26 10.54 7.61
CA ALA A 380 9.45 9.69 7.52
C ALA A 380 9.16 8.39 6.79
N PHE A 381 10.15 7.85 6.06
CA PHE A 381 10.05 6.57 5.37
C PHE A 381 11.02 5.56 5.98
N PHE A 382 10.49 4.38 6.29
CA PHE A 382 11.26 3.24 6.77
C PHE A 382 10.98 2.03 5.87
N GLN A 383 12.03 1.47 5.28
CA GLN A 383 11.92 0.23 4.53
C GLN A 383 12.01 -0.95 5.51
N LEU A 384 10.98 -1.79 5.52
CA LEU A 384 10.95 -2.99 6.38
C LEU A 384 11.49 -4.23 5.65
N ASN A 385 10.95 -4.50 4.47
CA ASN A 385 11.22 -5.71 3.68
C ASN A 385 10.95 -5.44 2.19
N PHE A 386 10.89 -6.51 1.40
CA PHE A 386 10.28 -6.47 0.08
C PHE A 386 8.78 -6.77 0.20
N SER A 387 7.99 -6.06 -0.59
CA SER A 387 6.55 -6.29 -0.70
C SER A 387 6.25 -7.66 -1.28
N THR A 388 5.18 -8.27 -0.80
CA THR A 388 4.68 -9.61 -1.19
C THR A 388 3.28 -9.56 -1.78
N ALA A 389 2.52 -8.50 -1.51
CA ALA A 389 1.21 -8.27 -2.12
C ALA A 389 1.29 -7.38 -3.37
N ALA A 390 2.28 -6.49 -3.44
CA ALA A 390 2.43 -5.53 -4.52
C ALA A 390 3.86 -5.61 -5.10
N THR A 391 4.10 -6.63 -5.90
CA THR A 391 5.41 -6.99 -6.47
C THR A 391 5.58 -6.55 -7.92
N GLY A 392 4.58 -5.88 -8.51
CA GLY A 392 4.57 -5.47 -9.90
C GLY A 392 5.78 -4.60 -10.29
N PRO A 393 6.40 -4.87 -11.46
CA PRO A 393 7.53 -4.09 -11.95
C PRO A 393 7.11 -2.69 -12.43
N PHE A 394 8.10 -1.84 -12.72
CA PHE A 394 7.85 -0.56 -13.38
C PHE A 394 7.35 -0.68 -14.82
N GLU A 395 7.68 -1.79 -15.46
CA GLU A 395 7.38 -2.02 -16.84
C GLU A 395 7.07 -3.50 -17.05
N GLN A 396 6.04 -3.76 -17.84
CA GLN A 396 5.44 -5.08 -18.05
C GLN A 396 5.90 -5.69 -19.39
N ASP A 397 7.16 -5.45 -19.77
CA ASP A 397 7.69 -5.75 -21.11
C ASP A 397 8.09 -7.22 -21.32
N ALA A 398 8.15 -8.00 -20.24
CA ALA A 398 8.36 -9.43 -20.30
C ALA A 398 7.26 -10.11 -19.48
N TRP A 399 6.26 -10.65 -20.16
CA TRP A 399 5.16 -11.41 -19.55
C TRP A 399 5.29 -12.92 -19.77
N GLU A 400 5.94 -13.35 -20.86
CA GLU A 400 6.13 -14.77 -21.17
C GLU A 400 7.46 -15.29 -20.60
N PRO A 401 7.54 -16.55 -20.10
CA PRO A 401 8.72 -17.12 -19.44
C PRO A 401 10.04 -17.00 -20.21
N SER A 402 9.99 -16.94 -21.55
CA SER A 402 11.18 -16.86 -22.43
C SER A 402 11.49 -15.45 -22.94
N GLN A 403 10.79 -14.42 -22.44
CA GLN A 403 11.06 -13.04 -22.78
C GLN A 403 12.06 -12.42 -21.80
N SER A 404 12.97 -11.61 -22.33
CA SER A 404 13.85 -10.76 -21.54
C SER A 404 13.28 -9.34 -21.54
N PRO A 405 13.23 -8.67 -20.37
CA PRO A 405 12.77 -7.29 -20.31
C PRO A 405 13.71 -6.37 -21.11
N GLY A 406 13.16 -5.28 -21.63
CA GLY A 406 13.95 -4.21 -22.24
C GLY A 406 14.85 -3.53 -21.20
N SER A 407 15.95 -2.92 -21.65
CA SER A 407 16.83 -2.13 -20.77
C SER A 407 16.30 -0.72 -20.48
N LYS A 408 15.21 -0.30 -21.12
CA LYS A 408 14.65 1.05 -21.02
C LYS A 408 13.27 0.97 -20.37
N GLU A 409 13.18 1.42 -19.13
CA GLU A 409 11.93 1.46 -18.35
C GLU A 409 10.95 2.51 -18.93
N ASN A 410 9.86 2.06 -19.57
CA ASN A 410 8.74 2.91 -19.99
C ASN A 410 7.52 2.65 -19.09
N ILE A 411 7.18 3.66 -18.28
CA ILE A 411 6.12 3.58 -17.27
C ILE A 411 4.77 3.96 -17.88
N GLY A 412 3.89 2.99 -18.10
CA GLY A 412 2.61 3.20 -18.78
C GLY A 412 1.36 3.31 -17.90
N TYR A 413 1.53 3.46 -16.58
CA TYR A 413 0.41 3.50 -15.63
C TYR A 413 0.40 4.73 -14.72
N TYR A 414 1.46 5.53 -14.71
CA TYR A 414 1.52 6.78 -13.96
C TYR A 414 2.57 7.72 -14.57
N ARG A 415 2.47 9.00 -14.26
CA ARG A 415 3.56 9.97 -14.47
C ARG A 415 3.91 10.61 -13.15
N ALA A 416 5.20 10.72 -12.88
CA ALA A 416 5.68 11.20 -11.60
C ALA A 416 5.35 12.69 -11.36
N PRO A 417 4.94 13.06 -10.13
CA PRO A 417 4.80 14.45 -9.72
C PRO A 417 6.17 15.10 -9.53
N ASN A 418 6.15 16.43 -9.36
CA ASN A 418 7.20 17.13 -8.66
C ASN A 418 7.15 16.73 -7.18
N ARG A 419 7.98 15.75 -6.82
CA ARG A 419 8.12 15.21 -5.48
C ARG A 419 8.83 16.22 -4.58
N ARG A 420 8.11 16.76 -3.60
CA ARG A 420 8.64 17.70 -2.62
C ARG A 420 8.60 17.03 -1.26
N TRP A 421 9.68 16.32 -0.95
CA TRP A 421 9.73 15.42 0.20
C TRP A 421 10.64 15.98 1.28
N GLY A 422 10.13 16.01 2.51
CA GLY A 422 10.88 16.48 3.67
C GLY A 422 10.63 15.58 4.87
N TYR A 423 11.64 15.44 5.71
CA TYR A 423 11.42 14.97 7.07
C TYR A 423 10.54 15.98 7.80
N ASP A 424 9.55 15.51 8.55
CA ASP A 424 8.72 16.38 9.36
C ASP A 424 9.37 16.62 10.74
N PRO A 425 9.89 17.83 11.03
CA PRO A 425 10.44 18.15 12.34
C PRO A 425 9.39 18.14 13.45
N GLY A 426 8.09 18.19 13.12
CA GLY A 426 6.97 18.02 14.05
C GLY A 426 7.09 16.75 14.89
N LEU A 427 7.62 15.67 14.27
CA LEU A 427 7.85 14.38 14.92
C LEU A 427 8.86 14.43 16.08
N LEU A 428 9.75 15.44 16.13
CA LEU A 428 10.72 15.59 17.22
C LEU A 428 10.12 16.16 18.50
N TYR A 429 8.96 16.83 18.39
CA TYR A 429 8.26 17.43 19.52
C TYR A 429 7.26 16.47 20.18
N TYR A 430 7.01 15.32 19.56
CA TYR A 430 6.06 14.32 20.04
C TYR A 430 6.80 13.07 20.50
N PRO A 431 6.24 12.34 21.48
CA PRO A 431 6.74 11.02 21.80
C PRO A 431 6.61 10.11 20.57
N PRO A 432 7.51 9.13 20.40
CA PRO A 432 7.39 8.13 19.34
C PRO A 432 6.05 7.40 19.45
N ALA A 433 5.42 7.16 18.31
CA ALA A 433 4.17 6.42 18.18
C ALA A 433 4.41 4.89 18.29
N ALA A 434 3.36 4.08 18.23
CA ALA A 434 3.35 2.69 18.71
C ALA A 434 4.42 1.83 18.04
N ALA A 435 4.55 1.96 16.72
CA ALA A 435 5.53 1.21 15.95
C ALA A 435 6.93 1.77 16.20
N ALA A 436 7.12 3.09 16.19
CA ALA A 436 8.40 3.73 16.49
C ALA A 436 8.95 3.35 17.88
N ARG A 437 8.09 3.28 18.92
CA ARG A 437 8.49 2.85 20.28
C ARG A 437 9.09 1.44 20.32
N ARG A 438 8.60 0.54 19.47
CA ARG A 438 9.15 -0.82 19.36
C ARG A 438 10.53 -0.86 18.69
N PHE A 439 10.90 0.14 17.89
CA PHE A 439 12.26 0.23 17.32
C PHE A 439 13.29 0.77 18.32
N VAL A 440 12.90 1.67 19.22
CA VAL A 440 13.80 2.23 20.25
C VAL A 440 13.95 1.34 21.48
N SER A 441 13.04 0.38 21.69
CA SER A 441 13.15 -0.60 22.77
C SER A 441 13.47 -1.98 22.19
N VAL A 442 14.66 -2.51 22.52
CA VAL A 442 14.97 -3.93 22.27
C VAL A 442 14.18 -4.73 23.30
N GLY A 443 12.91 -4.98 23.02
CA GLY A 443 12.10 -5.92 23.78
C GLY A 443 12.62 -7.33 23.59
N THR A 444 12.57 -8.16 24.63
CA THR A 444 12.64 -9.61 24.44
C THR A 444 11.48 -10.02 23.52
N PRO A 445 11.72 -10.78 22.44
CA PRO A 445 10.68 -11.13 21.48
C PRO A 445 9.58 -11.91 22.21
N ARG A 446 8.47 -11.23 22.51
CA ARG A 446 7.25 -11.89 22.97
C ARG A 446 6.56 -12.44 21.74
N SER A 447 6.53 -13.76 21.63
CA SER A 447 5.64 -14.46 20.69
C SER A 447 4.20 -14.08 21.04
N GLU A 448 3.50 -13.35 20.16
CA GLU A 448 2.13 -12.87 20.39
C GLU A 448 1.07 -14.00 20.29
N TYR A 449 1.49 -15.28 20.30
CA TYR A 449 0.61 -16.45 20.31
C TYR A 449 0.21 -16.97 21.70
N PHE A 450 0.38 -16.18 22.76
CA PHE A 450 -0.12 -16.60 24.07
C PHE A 450 -1.56 -16.13 24.27
N ARG A 451 -2.49 -17.05 24.02
CA ARG A 451 -3.81 -17.01 24.67
C ARG A 451 -3.56 -17.13 26.16
N GLU A 452 -4.00 -16.15 26.94
CA GLU A 452 -4.17 -16.35 28.38
C GLU A 452 -5.19 -17.46 28.57
N LEU A 453 -4.68 -18.64 28.91
CA LEU A 453 -5.53 -19.77 29.25
C LEU A 453 -6.17 -19.45 30.60
N PRO A 454 -7.48 -19.68 30.75
CA PRO A 454 -8.14 -19.61 32.05
C PRO A 454 -7.35 -20.37 33.12
N SER A 455 -7.40 -19.90 34.37
CA SER A 455 -6.60 -20.51 35.44
C SER A 455 -6.92 -21.98 35.72
N ASP A 456 -8.08 -22.43 35.25
CA ASP A 456 -8.64 -23.78 35.28
C ASP A 456 -8.44 -24.56 33.96
N ASP A 457 -7.74 -23.99 32.97
CA ASP A 457 -7.39 -24.71 31.75
C ASP A 457 -6.60 -25.98 32.08
N PRO A 458 -6.89 -27.12 31.41
CA PRO A 458 -6.21 -28.39 31.69
C PRO A 458 -4.68 -28.30 31.61
N TYR A 459 -4.13 -27.50 30.71
CA TYR A 459 -2.68 -27.32 30.56
C TYR A 459 -2.06 -26.51 31.71
N ILE A 460 -2.74 -25.46 32.18
CA ILE A 460 -2.29 -24.64 33.32
C ILE A 460 -2.41 -25.41 34.64
N THR A 461 -3.50 -26.15 34.82
CA THR A 461 -3.71 -27.03 35.98
C THR A 461 -2.59 -28.08 36.08
N ASN A 462 -2.22 -28.63 34.93
CA ASN A 462 -1.15 -29.58 34.76
C ASN A 462 0.24 -29.02 35.10
N LEU A 463 0.55 -27.78 34.69
CA LEU A 463 1.79 -27.09 35.04
C LEU A 463 1.93 -26.83 36.54
N ARG A 464 0.82 -26.54 37.25
CA ARG A 464 0.81 -26.33 38.70
C ARG A 464 1.18 -27.58 39.51
N CYS A 465 1.12 -28.75 38.90
CA CYS A 465 1.36 -30.04 39.56
C CYS A 465 2.73 -30.62 39.26
N ALA A 466 3.63 -29.84 38.64
CA ALA A 466 5.03 -30.22 38.53
C ALA A 466 5.65 -30.32 39.94
N VAL A 467 6.22 -31.48 40.26
CA VAL A 467 6.85 -31.74 41.56
C VAL A 467 8.36 -31.59 41.40
N VAL A 468 8.97 -30.88 42.34
CA VAL A 468 10.44 -30.85 42.46
C VAL A 468 10.87 -32.14 43.16
N VAL A 469 11.46 -33.06 42.41
CA VAL A 469 12.04 -34.27 42.96
C VAL A 469 13.50 -33.96 43.31
N ASP A 470 13.86 -34.08 44.59
CA ASP A 470 15.23 -34.00 45.11
C ASP A 470 16.08 -32.80 44.65
N GLY A 471 15.54 -31.58 44.76
CA GLY A 471 16.30 -30.35 44.56
C GLY A 471 16.78 -30.09 43.12
N GLY A 472 16.25 -30.82 42.14
CA GLY A 472 16.46 -30.58 40.71
C GLY A 472 15.36 -29.73 40.07
N ASP A 473 15.42 -29.60 38.74
CA ASP A 473 14.39 -28.91 37.95
C ASP A 473 13.02 -29.60 38.13
N PRO A 474 11.90 -28.85 38.14
CA PRO A 474 10.56 -29.43 38.27
C PRO A 474 10.29 -30.41 37.14
N VAL A 475 10.00 -31.68 37.48
CA VAL A 475 9.78 -32.75 36.50
C VAL A 475 8.30 -33.06 36.40
N TYR A 476 7.85 -33.28 35.17
CA TYR A 476 6.50 -33.68 34.84
C TYR A 476 6.38 -35.21 34.95
N ASP A 477 5.77 -35.71 36.01
CA ASP A 477 5.50 -37.15 36.16
C ASP A 477 4.13 -37.49 35.54
N ASP A 478 4.15 -38.28 34.46
CA ASP A 478 2.95 -38.72 33.75
C ASP A 478 1.98 -39.54 34.63
N SER A 479 2.42 -40.02 35.79
CA SER A 479 1.57 -40.73 36.77
C SER A 479 0.64 -39.82 37.59
N ILE A 480 0.80 -38.49 37.52
CA ILE A 480 0.08 -37.50 38.36
C ILE A 480 -0.96 -36.69 37.55
N ARG A 481 -1.19 -37.03 36.26
CA ARG A 481 -2.22 -36.36 35.44
C ARG A 481 -3.62 -36.58 36.04
N GLY A 482 -4.28 -35.47 36.44
CA GLY A 482 -5.69 -35.46 36.85
C GLY A 482 -5.96 -35.59 38.35
N THR A 483 -4.94 -35.59 39.22
CA THR A 483 -5.09 -35.69 40.69
C THR A 483 -4.93 -34.37 41.44
N CYS A 484 -4.85 -33.24 40.72
CA CYS A 484 -4.63 -31.93 41.32
C CYS A 484 -5.89 -31.46 42.07
N PRO A 485 -5.78 -31.01 43.34
CA PRO A 485 -6.92 -30.47 44.06
C PRO A 485 -7.44 -29.17 43.40
N PRO A 486 -8.76 -28.93 43.39
CA PRO A 486 -9.34 -27.70 42.83
C PRO A 486 -8.87 -26.48 43.64
N PRO A 487 -8.78 -25.30 43.00
CA PRO A 487 -8.41 -24.07 43.70
C PRO A 487 -9.41 -23.78 44.84
N ALA A 488 -8.88 -23.29 45.96
CA ALA A 488 -9.68 -22.81 47.09
C ALA A 488 -10.35 -21.47 46.79
#